data_AF-A0A7K6IQU6-F1
#
_entry.id   AF-A0A7K6IQU6-F1
#
_cell.length_a   1.000
_cell.length_b   1.000
_cell.length_c   1.000
_cell.angle_alpha   90.00
_cell.angle_beta   90.00
_cell.angle_gamma   90.00
#
_symmetry.space_group_name_H-M   'P 1'
#
loop_
_entity.id
_entity.type
_entity.pdbx_description
1 polymer ?
#
loop_
_entity_poly.entity_id
_entity_poly.type
_entity_poly.pdbx_seq_one_letter_code
_entity_poly.pdbx_strand_id
1 'polypeptide(L)' 'EPQPSSPDTKRLSECLRRIGDELDSNMELQRMIEQVGCDAPKKLFFRVAKEMFADGTFNWGRVVALFYFACKLVLK' A
#
# COMPACT_ATOMS: atom_id res chain seq x y z
N GLU A 1 6.43 21.11 15.36
CA GLU A 1 4.96 21.15 15.24
C GLU A 1 4.51 20.42 13.98
N PRO A 2 3.42 19.63 14.01
CA PRO A 2 2.84 19.10 12.78
C PRO A 2 2.27 20.26 11.98
N GLN A 3 2.74 20.45 10.74
CA GLN A 3 2.18 21.47 9.85
C GLN A 3 0.68 21.23 9.64
N PRO A 4 -0.15 22.28 9.66
CA PRO A 4 -1.57 22.13 9.37
C PRO A 4 -1.73 21.67 7.92
N SER A 5 -2.16 20.42 7.75
CA SER A 5 -2.56 19.86 6.47
C SER A 5 -3.67 20.73 5.86
N SER A 6 -3.44 21.21 4.63
CA SER A 6 -4.47 21.90 3.84
C SER A 6 -5.74 21.03 3.75
N PRO A 7 -6.94 21.62 3.60
CA PRO A 7 -8.19 20.86 3.54
C PRO A 7 -8.17 19.75 2.47
N ASP A 8 -7.46 19.94 1.36
CA ASP A 8 -7.28 18.95 0.31
C ASP A 8 -6.40 17.77 0.76
N THR A 9 -5.31 18.04 1.48
CA THR A 9 -4.47 16.98 2.05
C THR A 9 -5.17 16.19 3.16
N LYS A 10 -6.07 16.82 3.94
CA LYS A 10 -6.92 16.09 4.89
C LYS A 10 -7.86 15.11 4.20
N ARG A 11 -8.58 15.55 3.16
CA ARG A 11 -9.48 14.68 2.39
C ARG A 11 -8.73 13.52 1.74
N LEU A 12 -7.55 13.80 1.16
CA LEU A 12 -6.70 12.77 0.61
C LEU A 12 -6.28 11.75 1.68
N SER A 13 -5.86 12.23 2.86
CA SER A 13 -5.48 11.35 3.98
C SER A 13 -6.63 10.48 4.47
N GLU A 14 -7.86 10.99 4.49
CA GLU A 14 -9.06 10.22 4.86
C GLU A 14 -9.39 9.15 3.82
N CYS A 15 -9.28 9.47 2.52
CA CYS A 15 -9.44 8.49 1.45
C CYS A 15 -8.38 7.39 1.53
N LEU A 16 -7.11 7.75 1.74
CA LEU A 16 -6.02 6.79 1.95
C LEU A 16 -6.28 5.88 3.16
N ARG A 17 -6.78 6.47 4.25
CA ARG A 17 -7.11 5.72 5.47
C ARG A 17 -8.23 4.71 5.21
N ARG A 18 -9.33 5.12 4.57
CA ARG A 18 -10.44 4.21 4.24
C ARG A 18 -9.99 3.05 3.36
N ILE A 19 -9.20 3.32 2.33
CA ILE A 19 -8.65 2.28 1.46
C ILE A 19 -7.73 1.34 2.27
N GLY A 20 -6.91 1.89 3.16
CA GLY A 20 -6.08 1.11 4.07
C GLY A 20 -6.90 0.22 5.01
N ASP A 21 -7.95 0.77 5.63
CA ASP A 21 -8.85 0.06 6.54
C ASP A 21 -9.59 -1.09 5.81
N GLU A 22 -9.99 -0.88 4.55
CA GLU A 22 -10.60 -1.91 3.70
C GLU A 22 -9.60 -3.02 3.33
N LEU A 23 -8.36 -2.65 3.00
CA LEU A 23 -7.28 -3.62 2.71
C LEU A 23 -6.86 -4.41 3.96
N ASP A 24 -6.82 -3.77 5.13
CA ASP A 24 -6.56 -4.41 6.42
C ASP A 24 -7.65 -5.42 6.79
N SER A 25 -8.90 -5.10 6.47
CA SER A 25 -10.05 -5.98 6.71
C SER A 25 -10.08 -7.21 5.79
N ASN A 26 -9.27 -7.21 4.72
CA ASN A 26 -9.16 -8.34 3.81
C ASN A 26 -8.20 -9.41 4.37
N MET A 27 -8.76 -10.41 5.06
CA MET A 27 -8.00 -11.48 5.72
C MET A 27 -7.17 -12.34 4.75
N GLU A 28 -7.62 -12.53 3.50
CA GLU A 28 -6.88 -13.28 2.49
C GLU A 28 -5.61 -12.53 2.08
N LEU A 29 -5.74 -11.22 1.87
CA LEU A 29 -4.60 -10.35 1.59
C LEU A 29 -3.60 -10.35 2.74
N GLN A 30 -4.06 -10.22 3.99
CA GLN A 30 -3.17 -10.29 5.16
C GLN A 30 -2.44 -11.62 5.22
N ARG A 31 -3.14 -12.75 5.01
CA ARG A 31 -2.53 -14.09 5.00
C ARG A 31 -1.46 -14.22 3.90
N MET A 32 -1.70 -13.69 2.71
CA MET A 32 -0.70 -13.71 1.62
C MET A 32 0.55 -12.90 1.99
N ILE A 33 0.38 -11.73 2.62
CA ILE A 33 1.49 -10.90 3.11
C ILE A 33 2.24 -11.59 4.26
N GLU A 34 1.53 -12.34 5.10
CA GLU A 34 2.14 -13.09 6.20
C GLU A 34 3.03 -14.24 5.72
N GLN A 35 2.60 -14.94 4.66
CA GLN A 35 3.31 -16.06 4.03
C GLN A 35 4.56 -15.65 3.25
N VAL A 36 4.74 -14.36 2.98
CA VAL A 36 5.98 -13.83 2.41
C VAL A 36 7.12 -14.02 3.41
N GLY A 37 8.09 -14.87 3.05
CA GLY A 37 9.35 -15.02 3.77
C GLY A 37 10.20 -13.75 3.70
N CYS A 38 10.84 -13.39 4.82
CA CYS A 38 11.59 -12.14 5.01
C CYS A 38 12.94 -12.05 4.27
N ASP A 39 13.28 -13.01 3.40
CA ASP A 39 14.64 -13.10 2.84
C ASP A 39 15.02 -11.93 1.92
N ALA A 40 14.04 -11.19 1.35
CA ALA A 40 14.31 -9.99 0.55
C ALA A 40 13.09 -9.07 0.34
N PRO A 41 12.64 -8.30 1.36
CA PRO A 41 11.46 -7.43 1.25
C PRO A 41 11.56 -6.39 0.12
N LYS A 42 12.77 -5.85 -0.13
CA LYS A 42 13.00 -4.93 -1.26
C LYS A 42 12.79 -5.60 -2.62
N LYS A 43 13.32 -6.82 -2.80
CA LYS A 43 13.20 -7.56 -4.08
C LYS A 43 11.75 -7.91 -4.35
N LEU A 44 11.01 -8.29 -3.32
CA LEU A 44 9.58 -8.55 -3.44
C LEU A 44 8.78 -7.30 -3.76
N PHE A 45 9.05 -6.19 -3.07
CA PHE A 45 8.40 -4.91 -3.34
C PHE A 45 8.51 -4.52 -4.82
N PHE A 46 9.72 -4.58 -5.39
CA PHE A 46 9.93 -4.28 -6.80
C PHE A 46 9.25 -5.28 -7.73
N ARG A 47 9.19 -6.57 -7.37
CA ARG A 47 8.46 -7.57 -8.17
C ARG A 47 6.97 -7.27 -8.20
N VAL A 48 6.36 -6.98 -7.04
CA VAL A 48 4.93 -6.66 -6.95
C VAL A 48 4.64 -5.35 -7.69
N ALA A 49 5.47 -4.33 -7.53
CA ALA A 49 5.33 -3.08 -8.27
C ALA A 49 5.38 -3.31 -9.80
N LYS A 50 6.34 -4.11 -10.27
CA LYS A 50 6.49 -4.42 -11.69
C LYS A 50 5.25 -5.12 -12.24
N GLU A 51 4.73 -6.13 -11.56
CA GLU A 51 3.52 -6.86 -11.99
C GLU A 51 2.26 -5.97 -11.90
N MET A 52 2.12 -5.17 -10.84
CA MET A 52 0.97 -4.27 -10.64
C MET A 52 0.81 -3.22 -11.75
N PHE A 53 1.90 -2.84 -12.42
CA PHE A 53 1.90 -1.87 -13.52
C PHE A 53 2.28 -2.48 -14.88
N ALA A 54 2.36 -3.81 -14.99
CA ALA A 54 2.81 -4.50 -16.21
C ALA A 54 1.88 -4.27 -17.41
N ASP A 55 0.58 -4.06 -17.16
CA ASP A 55 -0.43 -3.77 -18.18
C ASP A 55 -0.46 -2.29 -18.63
N GLY A 56 0.46 -1.46 -18.11
CA GLY A 56 0.55 -0.03 -18.43
C GLY A 56 -0.59 0.84 -17.87
N THR A 57 -1.49 0.27 -17.05
CA THR A 57 -2.61 1.02 -16.48
C THR A 57 -2.20 1.67 -15.16
N PHE A 58 -2.04 2.99 -15.18
CA PHE A 58 -1.75 3.78 -13.99
C PHE A 58 -3.01 4.44 -13.46
N ASN A 59 -3.38 4.11 -12.22
CA ASN A 59 -4.45 4.78 -11.51
C ASN A 59 -4.10 4.94 -10.03
N TRP A 60 -4.76 5.90 -9.39
CA TRP A 60 -4.51 6.22 -7.98
C TRP A 60 -4.79 5.04 -7.05
N GLY A 61 -5.74 4.16 -7.36
CA GLY A 61 -6.00 2.96 -6.57
C GLY A 61 -4.78 2.02 -6.49
N ARG A 62 -4.10 1.78 -7.61
CA ARG A 62 -2.85 0.98 -7.66
C ARG A 62 -1.69 1.65 -6.95
N VAL A 63 -1.55 2.97 -7.12
CA VAL A 63 -0.52 3.75 -6.39
C VAL A 63 -0.73 3.60 -4.89
N VAL A 64 -1.96 3.79 -4.40
CA VAL A 64 -2.28 3.66 -2.98
C VAL A 64 -2.06 2.23 -2.46
N ALA A 65 -2.46 1.21 -3.21
CA ALA A 65 -2.23 -0.19 -2.85
C ALA A 65 -0.73 -0.53 -2.74
N LEU A 66 0.11 0.03 -3.63
CA LEU A 66 1.56 -0.16 -3.57
C LEU A 66 2.17 0.49 -2.30
N PHE A 67 1.72 1.70 -1.94
CA PHE A 67 2.14 2.35 -0.70
C PHE A 67 1.72 1.55 0.54
N TYR A 68 0.49 1.06 0.57
CA TYR A 68 0.01 0.20 1.64
C TYR A 68 0.88 -1.07 1.79
N PHE A 69 1.18 -1.74 0.67
CA PHE A 69 2.05 -2.92 0.67
C PHE A 69 3.46 -2.60 1.18
N ALA A 70 4.04 -1.46 0.77
CA ALA A 70 5.33 -0.99 1.29
C ALA A 70 5.30 -0.77 2.80
N CYS A 71 4.27 -0.11 3.32
CA CYS A 71 4.09 0.13 4.76
C CYS A 71 4.03 -1.20 5.53
N LYS A 72 3.25 -2.18 5.05
CA LYS A 72 3.18 -3.51 5.67
C LYS A 72 4.51 -4.27 5.62
N LEU A 73 5.26 -4.16 4.52
CA LEU A 73 6.58 -4.80 4.40
C LEU A 73 7.65 -4.18 5.31
N VAL A 74 7.55 -2.88 5.61
CA VAL A 74 8.49 -2.16 6.49
C VAL A 74 8.14 -2.33 7.97
N LEU A 75 6.85 -2.41 8.29
CA LEU A 75 6.36 -2.57 9.67
C LEU A 75 6.35 -4.04 10.14
N LYS A 76 6.61 -5.00 9.25
CA LYS A 76 6.82 -6.42 9.57
C LYS A 76 8.27 -6.65 9.97
#